data_AF-A0A7V9C2E9-F1
#
_entry.id   AF-A0A7V9C2E9-F1
#
_cell.length_a   1.000
_cell.length_b   1.000
_cell.length_c   1.000
_cell.angle_alpha   90.00
_cell.angle_beta   90.00
_cell.angle_gamma   90.00
#
_symmetry.space_group_name_H-M   'P 1'
#
loop_
_entity.id
_entity.type
_entity.pdbx_description
1 polymer ?
#
loop_
_entity_poly.entity_id
_entity_poly.type
_entity_poly.pdbx_seq_one_letter_code
_entity_poly.pdbx_strand_id
1 'polypeptide(L)' 'MLGGTVSAEHGIGKLKSKYLQVMMGERYINEMVELKRAFDPKGILGRGNMFDEKFFV' A
#
# COMPACT_ATOMS: atom_id res chain seq x y z
N MET A 1 12.26 0.52 15.45
CA MET A 1 12.39 1.64 14.48
C MET A 1 12.43 2.94 15.26
N LEU A 2 13.20 3.94 14.81
CA LEU A 2 13.38 5.24 15.50
C LEU A 2 12.16 6.19 15.35
N GLY A 3 10.94 5.66 15.13
CA GLY A 3 9.69 6.45 15.03
C GLY A 3 9.52 7.31 13.77
N GLY A 4 10.42 7.24 12.79
CA GLY A 4 10.33 8.00 11.54
C GLY A 4 9.36 7.39 10.50
N THR A 5 9.07 8.15 9.45
CA THR A 5 8.26 7.71 8.30
C THR A 5 9.11 7.20 7.13
N VAL A 6 8.58 6.22 6.39
CA VAL A 6 9.16 5.70 5.15
C VAL A 6 9.21 6.75 4.03
N SER A 7 8.31 7.73 4.05
CA SER A 7 8.32 8.84 3.10
C SER A 7 7.70 10.07 3.73
N ALA A 8 8.41 11.20 3.67
CA ALA A 8 7.92 12.49 4.15
C ALA A 8 7.03 13.18 3.10
N GLU A 9 7.45 13.20 1.83
CA GLU A 9 6.81 14.01 0.78
C GLU A 9 6.61 13.25 -0.55
N HIS A 10 7.60 12.49 -0.99
CA HIS A 10 7.63 11.88 -2.33
C HIS A 10 6.67 10.69 -2.52
N GLY A 11 5.92 10.30 -1.48
CA GLY A 11 5.02 9.16 -1.52
C GLY A 11 5.72 7.79 -1.46
N ILE A 12 4.96 6.73 -1.68
CA ILE A 12 5.41 5.34 -1.48
C ILE A 12 5.82 4.70 -2.81
N GLY A 13 4.88 4.65 -3.75
CA GLY A 13 5.03 4.00 -5.04
C GLY A 13 5.54 2.55 -4.95
N LYS A 14 6.01 2.02 -6.09
CA LYS A 14 6.59 0.66 -6.18
C LYS A 14 7.80 0.48 -5.27
N LEU A 15 8.65 1.48 -5.22
CA LEU A 15 9.95 1.40 -4.57
C LEU A 15 9.83 1.22 -3.05
N LYS A 16 8.85 1.88 -2.41
CA LYS A 16 8.74 1.89 -0.95
C LYS A 16 7.57 1.06 -0.40
N SER A 17 6.80 0.38 -1.25
CA SER A 17 5.62 -0.41 -0.86
C SER A 17 5.93 -1.47 0.20
N LYS A 18 7.07 -2.16 0.09
CA LYS A 18 7.51 -3.15 1.09
C LYS A 18 7.77 -2.51 2.45
N TYR A 19 8.36 -1.32 2.48
CA TYR A 19 8.61 -0.61 3.74
C TYR A 19 7.32 -0.05 4.36
N LEU A 20 6.36 0.38 3.53
CA LEU A 20 5.02 0.75 4.00
C LEU A 20 4.36 -0.42 4.75
N GLN A 21 4.44 -1.64 4.23
CA GLN A 21 3.88 -2.83 4.89
C GLN A 21 4.54 -3.09 6.25
N VAL A 22 5.86 -2.96 6.34
CA VAL A 22 6.57 -3.13 7.63
C VAL A 22 6.21 -2.03 8.62
N MET A 23 6.07 -0.78 8.15
CA MET A 23 5.77 0.38 8.99
C MET A 23 4.34 0.35 9.54
N MET A 24 3.36 0.01 8.69
CA MET A 24 1.94 0.03 9.07
C MET A 24 1.49 -1.30 9.68
N GLY A 25 2.10 -2.42 9.29
CA GLY A 25 1.63 -3.74 9.68
C GLY A 25 0.39 -4.18 8.92
N GLU A 26 0.07 -5.46 9.06
CA GLU A 26 -0.93 -6.15 8.23
C GLU A 26 -2.34 -5.56 8.34
N ARG A 27 -2.79 -5.24 9.57
CA ARG A 27 -4.13 -4.69 9.80
C ARG A 27 -4.40 -3.44 8.96
N TYR A 28 -3.54 -2.43 9.07
CA TYR A 28 -3.75 -1.16 8.37
C TYR A 28 -3.55 -1.29 6.87
N ILE A 29 -2.66 -2.18 6.41
CA ILE A 29 -2.53 -2.48 4.97
C ILE A 29 -3.84 -3.07 4.42
N ASN A 30 -4.45 -4.02 5.13
CA ASN A 30 -5.72 -4.62 4.72
C ASN A 30 -6.84 -3.59 4.68
N GLU A 31 -6.93 -2.70 5.68
CA GLU A 31 -7.90 -1.60 5.68
C GLU A 31 -7.73 -0.66 4.45
N MET A 32 -6.50 -0.33 4.06
CA MET A 32 -6.26 0.48 2.86
C MET A 32 -6.57 -0.26 1.55
N VAL A 33 -6.30 -1.57 1.50
CA VAL A 33 -6.64 -2.42 0.35
C VAL A 33 -8.15 -2.53 0.19
N GLU A 34 -8.90 -2.72 1.26
CA GLU A 34 -10.37 -2.75 1.23
C GLU A 34 -10.95 -1.42 0.73
N LEU A 35 -10.40 -0.30 1.21
CA LEU A 35 -10.77 1.02 0.68
C LEU A 35 -10.49 1.11 -0.82
N LYS A 36 -9.32 0.66 -1.28
CA LYS A 36 -8.97 0.65 -2.70
C LYS A 36 -9.91 -0.23 -3.53
N ARG A 37 -10.28 -1.42 -3.03
CA ARG A 37 -11.23 -2.34 -3.69
C ARG A 37 -12.63 -1.74 -3.81
N ALA A 38 -13.07 -0.96 -2.84
CA ALA A 38 -14.37 -0.29 -2.89
C ALA A 38 -14.49 0.69 -4.07
N PHE A 39 -13.39 1.36 -4.45
CA PHE A 39 -13.36 2.32 -5.57
C PHE A 39 -12.81 1.73 -6.88
N ASP A 40 -12.00 0.68 -6.80
CA ASP A 40 -11.35 0.05 -7.95
C ASP A 40 -11.35 -1.49 -7.79
N PRO A 41 -12.53 -2.12 -7.89
CA PRO A 41 -12.69 -3.56 -7.64
C PRO A 41 -11.95 -4.44 -8.64
N LYS A 42 -11.60 -3.89 -9.82
CA LYS A 42 -10.82 -4.58 -10.85
C LYS A 42 -9.31 -4.29 -10.77
N GLY A 43 -8.88 -3.44 -9.83
CA GLY A 43 -7.47 -3.08 -9.64
C GLY A 43 -6.82 -2.47 -10.88
N ILE A 44 -7.55 -1.67 -11.67
CA ILE A 44 -7.06 -1.10 -12.93
C ILE A 44 -6.10 0.07 -12.67
N LEU A 45 -6.39 0.88 -11.64
CA LEU A 45 -5.68 2.12 -11.39
C LEU A 45 -4.46 1.87 -10.49
N GLY A 46 -3.25 2.03 -11.05
CA GLY A 46 -2.01 1.94 -10.27
C GLY A 46 -1.69 0.52 -9.80
N ARG A 47 -2.07 -0.50 -10.57
CA ARG A 47 -1.78 -1.92 -10.32
C ARG A 47 -0.30 -2.14 -10.01
N GLY A 48 -0.02 -2.84 -8.91
CA GLY A 48 1.33 -3.13 -8.46
C GLY A 48 2.14 -1.92 -7.99
N ASN A 49 1.54 -0.73 -7.81
CA ASN A 49 2.25 0.46 -7.34
C ASN A 49 2.43 0.45 -5.82
N MET A 50 1.35 0.63 -5.07
CA MET A 50 1.39 0.66 -3.59
C MET A 50 1.09 -0.70 -2.96
N PHE A 51 0.22 -1.47 -3.61
CA PHE A 51 -0.19 -2.80 -3.17
C PHE A 51 0.19 -3.83 -4.22
N ASP A 52 0.65 -4.98 -3.76
CA ASP A 52 0.97 -6.13 -4.62
C ASP A 52 -0.29 -6.66 -5.30
N GLU A 53 -0.12 -7.28 -6.47
CA GLU A 53 -1.25 -7.81 -7.24
C GLU A 53 -2.02 -8.89 -6.50
N LYS A 54 -1.37 -9.63 -5.59
CA LYS A 54 -2.02 -10.67 -4.76
C LYS A 54 -3.20 -10.15 -3.92
N PHE A 55 -3.26 -8.83 -3.69
CA PHE A 55 -4.38 -8.19 -2.98
C PHE A 55 -5.60 -7.95 -3.87
N PHE A 56 -5.57 -8.29 -5.17
CA PHE A 56 -6.68 -8.08 -6.10
C PHE A 56 -6.98 -9.35 -6.93
N VAL A 57 -6.44 -10.49 -6.50
CA VAL A 57 -6.78 -11.83 -6.98
C VAL A 57 -7.94 -12.38 -6.18
#